data_AF-A0A965YRK0-F1
#
_entry.id   AF-A0A965YRK0-F1
#
_cell.length_a   1.000
_cell.length_b   1.000
_cell.length_c   1.000
_cell.angle_alpha   90.00
_cell.angle_beta   90.00
_cell.angle_gamma   90.00
#
_symmetry.space_group_name_H-M   'P 1'
#
loop_
_entity.id
_entity.type
_entity.pdbx_description
1 polymer ?
#
loop_
_entity_poly.entity_id
_entity_poly.type
_entity_poly.pdbx_seq_one_letter_code
_entity_poly.pdbx_strand_id
1 'polypeptide(L)' 'MEEKILRAVSEVTGVSVDDIKSIRGDTKTARARMMYYYLCNDKGLLFEPVARLVNRTAAAASYGAASFAIFIRGNEM' A
#
# COMPACT_ATOMS: atom_id res chain seq x y z
N MET A 1 10.17 7.60 -6.02
CA MET A 1 9.21 8.20 -5.06
C MET A 1 8.58 7.10 -4.20
N GLU A 2 8.17 6.01 -4.85
CA GLU A 2 7.70 4.73 -4.34
C GLU A 2 8.45 4.27 -3.09
N GLU A 3 9.79 4.15 -3.13
CA GLU A 3 10.57 3.72 -1.97
C GLU A 3 10.46 4.64 -0.76
N LYS A 4 10.35 5.96 -0.98
CA LYS A 4 10.20 6.93 0.12
C LYS A 4 8.83 6.75 0.78
N ILE A 5 7.78 6.56 -0.02
CA ILE A 5 6.43 6.29 0.49
C ILE A 5 6.39 4.94 1.21
N LEU A 6 7.05 3.92 0.68
CA LEU A 6 7.12 2.59 1.31
C LEU A 6 7.79 2.65 2.69
N ARG A 7 8.91 3.37 2.82
CA ARG A 7 9.58 3.60 4.11
C ARG A 7 8.69 4.37 5.08
N ALA A 8 8.07 5.46 4.62
CA ALA A 8 7.14 6.23 5.44
C ALA A 8 5.96 5.39 5.94
N VAL A 9 5.38 4.54 5.08
CA VAL A 9 4.31 3.61 5.48
C VAL A 9 4.80 2.61 6.52
N SER A 10 6.02 2.09 6.36
CA SER A 10 6.63 1.20 7.36
C SER A 10 6.75 1.89 8.72
N GLU A 11 7.26 3.12 8.75
CA GLU A 11 7.42 3.93 9.97
C GLU A 11 6.08 4.20 10.67
N VAL A 12 5.06 4.67 9.93
CA VAL A 12 3.77 5.07 10.55
C VAL A 12 2.91 3.87 10.98
N THR A 13 3.03 2.72 10.31
CA THR A 13 2.23 1.53 10.62
C THR A 13 2.94 0.57 11.59
N GLY A 14 4.26 0.73 11.76
CA GLY A 14 5.10 -0.22 12.49
C GLY A 14 5.11 -1.62 11.86
N VAL A 15 4.85 -1.72 10.54
CA VAL A 15 5.01 -2.95 9.76
C VAL A 15 6.33 -2.85 9.01
N SER A 16 7.18 -3.87 9.07
CA SER A 16 8.48 -3.79 8.40
C SER A 16 8.33 -3.72 6.88
N VAL A 17 9.30 -3.09 6.19
CA VAL A 17 9.32 -3.06 4.72
C VAL A 17 9.29 -4.48 4.14
N ASP A 18 9.98 -5.42 4.78
CA ASP A 18 10.04 -6.81 4.34
C ASP A 18 8.69 -7.51 4.45
N ASP A 19 7.91 -7.25 5.51
CA ASP A 19 6.55 -7.75 5.65
C ASP A 19 5.61 -7.14 4.60
N ILE A 20 5.74 -5.83 4.32
CA ILE A 20 4.94 -5.18 3.27
C ILE A 20 5.24 -5.83 1.90
N LYS A 21 6.50 -6.18 1.63
CA LYS A 21 6.94 -6.86 0.40
C LYS A 21 6.61 -8.36 0.37
N SER A 22 6.37 -8.97 1.52
CA SER A 22 6.08 -10.41 1.64
C SER A 22 4.79 -10.79 0.91
N ILE A 23 4.74 -12.00 0.36
CA ILE A 23 3.51 -12.55 -0.25
C ILE A 23 2.45 -12.81 0.84
N ARG A 24 2.89 -13.29 2.00
CA ARG A 24 2.05 -13.57 3.15
C ARG A 24 1.96 -12.32 4.02
N GLY A 25 0.81 -12.11 4.65
CA GLY A 25 0.62 -10.99 5.55
C GLY A 25 -0.68 -11.15 6.31
N ASP A 26 -0.65 -10.77 7.58
CA ASP A 26 -1.86 -10.63 8.39
C ASP A 26 -2.67 -9.41 7.94
N THR A 27 -3.81 -9.18 8.59
CA THR A 27 -4.67 -8.03 8.29
C THR A 27 -3.95 -6.69 8.44
N LYS A 28 -3.01 -6.58 9.39
CA LYS A 28 -2.21 -5.36 9.59
C LYS A 28 -1.30 -5.08 8.40
N THR A 29 -0.57 -6.10 7.95
CA THR A 29 0.32 -6.04 6.78
C THR A 29 -0.46 -5.74 5.51
N ALA A 30 -1.63 -6.37 5.34
CA ALA A 30 -2.50 -6.09 4.20
C ALA A 30 -2.95 -4.62 4.18
N ARG A 31 -3.36 -4.06 5.33
CA ARG A 31 -3.73 -2.63 5.46
C ARG A 31 -2.57 -1.70 5.18
N ALA A 32 -1.38 -1.98 5.70
CA ALA A 32 -0.18 -1.20 5.41
C ALA A 32 0.14 -1.19 3.91
N ARG A 33 0.04 -2.34 3.24
CA ARG A 33 0.24 -2.43 1.79
C ARG A 33 -0.80 -1.64 0.99
N MET A 34 -2.07 -1.70 1.41
CA MET A 34 -3.15 -0.90 0.80
C MET A 34 -2.93 0.61 0.99
N MET A 35 -2.48 1.04 2.17
CA MET A 35 -2.09 2.43 2.44
C MET A 35 -0.96 2.89 1.51
N TYR A 36 0.07 2.04 1.33
CA TYR A 36 1.16 2.31 0.40
C TYR A 36 0.67 2.52 -1.04
N TYR A 37 -0.23 1.66 -1.54
CA TYR A 37 -0.82 1.83 -2.87
C TYR A 37 -1.64 3.11 -2.99
N TYR A 38 -2.46 3.40 -1.98
CA TYR A 38 -3.27 4.62 -1.94
C TYR A 38 -2.42 5.88 -2.00
N LEU A 39 -1.35 5.97 -1.19
CA LEU A 39 -0.47 7.12 -1.17
C LEU A 39 0.35 7.26 -2.46
N CYS A 40 0.77 6.15 -3.07
CA CYS A 40 1.42 6.20 -4.38
C CYS A 40 0.46 6.71 -5.47
N ASN A 41 -0.79 6.25 -5.44
CA ASN A 41 -1.82 6.70 -6.37
C ASN A 41 -2.18 8.18 -6.18
N ASP A 42 -2.26 8.67 -4.93
CA ASP A 42 -2.47 10.09 -4.60
C ASP A 42 -1.35 10.99 -5.18
N LYS A 43 -0.12 10.47 -5.29
CA LYS A 43 1.01 11.15 -5.95
C LYS A 43 1.07 10.96 -7.46
N GLY A 44 0.06 10.34 -8.06
CA GLY A 44 -0.03 10.09 -9.50
C GLY A 44 0.98 9.05 -10.01
N LEU A 45 1.50 8.18 -9.14
CA LEU A 45 2.43 7.13 -9.54
C LEU A 45 1.70 5.97 -10.23
N LEU A 46 2.33 5.38 -11.24
CA LEU A 46 1.79 4.24 -11.97
C LEU A 46 1.77 2.99 -11.09
N PHE A 47 0.70 2.21 -11.17
CA PHE A 47 0.54 0.99 -10.36
C PHE A 47 1.57 -0.10 -10.66
N GLU A 48 2.05 -0.21 -11.90
CA GLU A 48 2.99 -1.27 -12.29
C GLU A 48 4.35 -1.16 -11.56
N PRO A 49 5.07 -0.02 -11.56
CA PRO A 49 6.26 0.17 -10.72
C PRO A 49 6.01 0.00 -9.22
N VAL A 50 4.90 0.58 -8.73
CA VAL A 50 4.51 0.54 -7.31
C VAL A 50 4.30 -0.90 -6.83
N ALA A 51 3.59 -1.71 -7.61
CA ALA A 51 3.28 -3.10 -7.29
C ALA A 51 4.53 -3.98 -7.36
N ARG A 52 5.40 -3.76 -8.37
CA ARG A 52 6.65 -4.48 -8.52
C ARG A 52 7.55 -4.33 -7.31
N LEU A 53 7.63 -3.13 -6.72
CA LEU A 53 8.43 -2.87 -5.53
C LEU A 53 8.03 -3.73 -4.31
N VAL A 54 6.77 -4.19 -4.27
CA VAL A 54 6.21 -5.02 -3.19
C VAL A 54 5.76 -6.41 -3.66
N ASN A 55 6.37 -6.90 -4.74
CA ASN A 55 6.12 -8.24 -5.30
C ASN A 55 4.62 -8.51 -5.56
N ARG A 56 3.94 -7.58 -6.22
CA ARG A 56 2.52 -7.69 -6.60
C ARG A 56 2.27 -7.26 -8.04
N THR A 57 1.05 -7.53 -8.51
CA THR A 57 0.56 -7.10 -9.82
C THR A 57 -0.04 -5.70 -9.76
N ALA A 58 -0.03 -4.98 -10.87
CA ALA A 58 -0.69 -3.68 -10.99
C ALA A 58 -2.19 -3.75 -10.62
N ALA A 59 -2.87 -4.84 -10.97
CA ALA A 59 -4.28 -5.06 -10.61
C ALA A 59 -4.48 -5.13 -9.09
N ALA A 60 -3.60 -5.84 -8.37
CA ALA A 60 -3.65 -5.91 -6.91
C ALA A 60 -3.37 -4.54 -6.26
N ALA A 61 -2.44 -3.76 -6.81
CA ALA A 61 -2.16 -2.40 -6.33
C ALA A 61 -3.35 -1.45 -6.57
N SER A 62 -3.96 -1.51 -7.76
CA SER A 62 -5.16 -0.73 -8.09
C SER A 62 -6.33 -1.07 -7.16
N TYR A 63 -6.63 -2.37 -7.00
CA TYR A 63 -7.68 -2.83 -6.09
C TYR A 63 -7.42 -2.42 -4.64
N GLY A 64 -6.16 -2.56 -4.17
CA GLY A 64 -5.76 -2.20 -2.82
C GLY A 64 -5.86 -0.69 -2.55
N ALA A 65 -5.50 0.16 -3.52
CA ALA A 65 -5.66 1.60 -3.41
C ALA A 65 -7.15 2.00 -3.29
N ALA A 66 -8.01 1.43 -4.12
CA ALA A 66 -9.46 1.68 -4.06
C ALA A 66 -10.07 1.18 -2.74
N SER A 67 -9.67 -0.01 -2.28
CA SER A 67 -10.11 -0.59 -1.00
C SER A 67 -9.72 0.28 0.19
N PHE A 68 -8.50 0.83 0.20
CA PHE A 68 -8.07 1.74 1.26
C PHE A 68 -8.86 3.05 1.25
N ALA A 69 -9.14 3.61 0.07
CA ALA A 69 -9.94 4.83 -0.07
C ALA A 69 -11.35 4.65 0.50
N ILE A 70 -11.97 3.49 0.26
CA ILE A 70 -13.28 3.14 0.84
C ILE A 70 -13.18 3.02 2.36
N PHE A 71 -12.14 2.32 2.85
CA PHE A 71 -11.93 2.10 4.28
C PHE A 71 -11.81 3.42 5.07
N ILE A 72 -11.02 4.38 4.58
CA ILE A 72 -10.83 5.66 5.28
C ILE A 72 -12.06 6.56 5.22
N ARG A 73 -12.81 6.56 4.11
CA ARG A 73 -14.08 7.30 4.00
C ARG A 73 -15.18 6.73 4.87
N GLY A 74 -15.19 5.41 5.06
CA GLY A 74 -16.14 4.74 5.96
C GLY A 74 -15.93 5.09 7.44
N ASN A 75 -14.75 5.60 7.82
CA ASN A 75 -14.44 6.07 9.17
C ASN A 75 -14.74 7.56 9.39
N GLU A 76 -15.21 8.29 8.37
CA GLU A 76 -15.60 9.71 8.48
C GLU A 76 -17.10 9.91 8.82
N MET A 77 -17.85 8.82 9.06
CA MET A 77 -19.24 8.81 9.57
C MET A 77 -19.28 8.36 11.03
#